data_AF-A0A2M8JUN5-F1
#
_entry.id   AF-A0A2M8JUN5-F1
#
_cell.length_a   1.000
_cell.length_b   1.000
_cell.length_c   1.000
_cell.angle_alpha   90.00
_cell.angle_beta   90.00
_cell.angle_gamma   90.00
#
_symmetry.space_group_name_H-M   'P 1'
#
loop_
_entity.id
_entity.type
_entity.pdbx_description
1 polymer ?
#
loop_
_entity_poly.entity_id
_entity_poly.type
_entity_poly.pdbx_seq_one_letter_code
_entity_poly.pdbx_strand_id
1 'polypeptide(L)'
;MNMEIEYNNIYYHIKRRPSRKSMMVCIPFYMYRIETNEFEHGLNFFQKIVLKFKARPGIKEEAIAEYTGLNSKLIGIVTGELQAKQLINEHGSLSEKGKEKLMEVDGLVINSGKKKIGYVFKYVNQDKFYPYYITKVIPADLIEDAKWKHPKIVIGTKGDGEDFTDLPIFLDEAIKTKSNYNRPSERDILQLIQNTNRKGVNQEEDEAKNEKLSHQLSIRFFNDQPEVVWVCTFVYLQENEDETYDPDWRVLDPFGFGDNVALKFYINNSENKYLLESIHNKFADAKTLGGKILSDYQEQLNKLVEEKILSDFSIGFTTLDQNLQKYLEAIIKNFILLENHNFNDLDSSVSFSLNLQNSLENILKQDREKRASFYEIVYSEFEAKRLSKPETEEKKRYSLIGIYRQRLFSNNTQVPQPLFNASKGILTKGNSLLSYLVSFVFTYNFDNKSVLFKILKDRIELFIEVAQLRNEKGHGQTSNEKPLKPLSKEDVEKYYGFIKSFINDYIKFN
;
A
#
# COMPACT_ATOMS: atom_id res chain seq x y z
N MET A 1 -28.98 5.11 17.57
CA MET A 1 -29.58 5.99 16.56
C MET A 1 -29.35 5.30 15.21
N ASN A 2 -30.38 4.67 14.65
CA ASN A 2 -30.26 3.97 13.37
C ASN A 2 -30.04 5.02 12.27
N MET A 3 -28.81 5.17 11.80
CA MET A 3 -28.56 5.84 10.53
C MET A 3 -29.07 4.90 9.45
N GLU A 4 -30.15 5.28 8.76
CA GLU A 4 -30.46 4.67 7.47
C GLU A 4 -29.23 4.85 6.58
N ILE A 5 -28.67 3.74 6.13
CA ILE A 5 -27.52 3.74 5.23
C ILE A 5 -28.07 4.15 3.86
N GLU A 6 -27.75 5.36 3.43
CA GLU A 6 -28.12 5.84 2.11
C GLU A 6 -27.20 5.25 1.04
N TYR A 7 -27.80 4.64 0.00
CA TYR A 7 -27.10 4.06 -1.16
C TYR A 7 -27.12 5.01 -2.36
N ASN A 8 -27.13 6.32 -2.10
CA ASN A 8 -27.40 7.35 -3.10
C ASN A 8 -26.19 7.67 -4.00
N ASN A 9 -24.97 7.34 -3.56
CA ASN A 9 -23.73 7.64 -4.29
C ASN A 9 -22.92 6.35 -4.52
N ILE A 10 -23.20 5.64 -5.60
CA ILE A 10 -22.49 4.43 -6.01
C ILE A 10 -21.66 4.70 -7.27
N TYR A 11 -20.41 4.25 -7.29
CA TYR A 11 -19.50 4.37 -8.44
C TYR A 11 -19.07 3.01 -8.97
N TYR A 12 -19.03 2.87 -10.30
CA TYR A 12 -18.64 1.64 -11.00
C TYR A 12 -17.86 1.95 -12.28
N HIS A 13 -16.61 1.47 -12.37
CA HIS A 13 -15.72 1.73 -13.51
C HIS A 13 -15.34 0.47 -14.31
N ILE A 14 -15.63 -0.71 -13.78
CA ILE A 14 -15.12 -1.96 -14.33
C ILE A 14 -15.96 -2.34 -15.54
N LYS A 15 -15.34 -2.44 -16.71
CA LYS A 15 -16.07 -2.72 -17.96
C LYS A 15 -16.29 -4.19 -18.25
N ARG A 16 -15.47 -5.07 -17.66
CA ARG A 16 -15.48 -6.51 -17.93
C ARG A 16 -15.29 -7.28 -16.64
N ARG A 17 -16.10 -8.32 -16.43
CA ARG A 17 -15.90 -9.27 -15.32
C ARG A 17 -14.53 -9.96 -15.46
N PRO A 18 -13.76 -10.08 -14.36
CA PRO A 18 -12.41 -10.64 -14.40
C PRO A 18 -12.39 -12.16 -14.58
N SER A 19 -13.44 -12.87 -14.15
CA SER A 19 -13.52 -14.33 -14.19
C SER A 19 -14.97 -14.81 -14.11
N ARG A 20 -15.24 -16.04 -14.56
CA ARG A 20 -16.53 -16.73 -14.38
C ARG A 20 -16.86 -16.94 -12.90
N LYS A 21 -15.85 -17.21 -12.07
CA LYS A 21 -15.96 -17.25 -10.61
C LYS A 21 -15.61 -15.87 -10.05
N SER A 22 -16.57 -14.96 -10.15
CA SER A 22 -16.48 -13.62 -9.56
C SER A 22 -17.77 -13.23 -8.82
N MET A 23 -17.64 -12.28 -7.90
CA MET A 23 -18.74 -11.66 -7.17
C MET A 23 -18.48 -10.17 -7.01
N MET A 24 -19.52 -9.36 -7.20
CA MET A 24 -19.42 -7.92 -7.00
C MET A 24 -19.54 -7.59 -5.52
N VAL A 25 -18.67 -6.70 -5.05
CA VAL A 25 -18.68 -6.15 -3.70
C VAL A 25 -18.72 -4.63 -3.79
N CYS A 26 -19.38 -3.99 -2.83
CA CYS A 26 -19.49 -2.54 -2.78
C CYS A 26 -18.93 -2.02 -1.46
N ILE A 27 -17.88 -1.20 -1.55
CA ILE A 27 -17.06 -0.81 -0.41
C ILE A 27 -17.29 0.67 -0.09
N PRO A 28 -17.56 1.02 1.18
CA PRO A 28 -17.76 2.40 1.57
C PRO A 28 -16.43 3.14 1.72
N PHE A 29 -16.37 4.34 1.16
CA PHE A 29 -15.24 5.26 1.29
C PHE A 29 -15.72 6.66 1.67
N TYR A 30 -14.86 7.39 2.37
CA TYR A 30 -14.88 8.84 2.35
C TYR A 30 -14.25 9.33 1.05
N MET A 31 -14.97 10.19 0.32
CA MET A 31 -14.51 10.85 -0.89
C MET A 31 -14.30 12.34 -0.63
N TYR A 32 -13.08 12.80 -0.86
CA TYR A 32 -12.73 14.21 -0.90
C TYR A 32 -12.64 14.67 -2.34
N ARG A 33 -13.53 15.57 -2.75
CA ARG A 33 -13.47 16.25 -4.04
C ARG A 33 -12.57 17.48 -3.94
N ILE A 34 -11.53 17.52 -4.75
CA ILE A 34 -10.52 18.57 -4.72
C ILE A 34 -10.36 19.24 -6.08
N GLU A 35 -10.10 20.54 -6.06
CA GLU A 35 -9.53 21.32 -7.14
C GLU A 35 -8.02 21.46 -6.88
N THR A 36 -7.22 21.20 -7.91
CA THR A 36 -5.76 21.28 -7.85
C THR A 36 -5.26 21.89 -9.14
N ASN A 37 -4.05 22.43 -9.13
CA ASN A 37 -3.37 22.80 -10.37
C ASN A 37 -3.27 21.57 -11.28
N GLU A 38 -3.42 21.79 -12.57
CA GLU A 38 -3.18 20.74 -13.55
C GLU A 38 -1.74 20.27 -13.37
N PHE A 39 -1.57 18.96 -13.36
CA PHE A 39 -0.26 18.36 -13.28
C PHE A 39 -0.17 17.31 -14.36
N GLU A 40 1.00 17.28 -14.98
CA GLU A 40 1.42 16.28 -15.95
C GLU A 40 2.61 15.54 -15.36
N HIS A 41 2.78 14.29 -15.79
CA HIS A 41 3.93 13.51 -15.41
C HIS A 41 5.02 13.74 -16.44
N GLY A 42 6.03 14.51 -16.03
CA GLY A 42 7.26 14.78 -16.77
C GLY A 42 7.10 14.89 -18.28
N LEU A 43 7.85 14.04 -18.97
CA LEU A 43 7.78 13.82 -20.40
C LEU A 43 7.06 12.50 -20.66
N ASN A 44 6.21 12.45 -21.68
CA ASN A 44 5.65 11.17 -22.10
C ASN A 44 6.77 10.21 -22.58
N PHE A 45 6.47 8.92 -22.71
CA PHE A 45 7.46 7.90 -23.09
C PHE A 45 8.29 8.27 -24.34
N PHE A 46 7.63 8.80 -25.38
CA PHE A 46 8.29 9.20 -26.62
C PHE A 46 9.16 10.44 -26.44
N GLN A 47 8.67 11.44 -25.72
CA GLN A 47 9.42 12.64 -25.36
C GLN A 47 10.65 12.31 -24.50
N LYS A 48 10.53 11.37 -23.54
CA LYS A 48 11.65 10.86 -22.72
C LYS A 48 12.71 10.17 -23.57
N ILE A 49 12.28 9.32 -24.51
CA ILE A 49 13.17 8.64 -25.44
C ILE A 49 13.92 9.65 -26.31
N VAL A 50 13.20 10.55 -26.97
CA VAL A 50 13.80 11.56 -27.84
C VAL A 50 14.74 12.45 -27.05
N LEU A 51 14.36 12.91 -25.85
CA LEU A 51 15.23 13.73 -24.99
C LEU A 51 16.51 12.97 -24.57
N LYS A 52 16.41 11.68 -24.22
CA LYS A 52 17.58 10.82 -23.91
C LYS A 52 18.52 10.65 -25.09
N PHE A 53 17.98 10.43 -26.29
CA PHE A 53 18.81 10.35 -27.48
C PHE A 53 19.49 11.69 -27.76
N LYS A 54 18.76 12.80 -27.69
CA LYS A 54 19.25 14.17 -27.90
C LYS A 54 20.28 14.65 -26.86
N ALA A 55 20.49 13.88 -25.78
CA ALA A 55 21.63 14.07 -24.87
C ALA A 55 22.97 13.79 -25.56
N ARG A 56 22.97 12.96 -26.60
CA ARG A 56 24.13 12.75 -27.47
C ARG A 56 24.21 13.91 -28.48
N PRO A 57 25.30 14.69 -28.50
CA PRO A 57 25.45 15.80 -29.43
C PRO A 57 25.33 15.35 -30.89
N GLY A 58 24.58 16.10 -31.71
CA GLY A 58 24.53 15.93 -33.17
C GLY A 58 23.69 14.75 -33.69
N ILE A 59 22.94 14.05 -32.83
CA ILE A 59 22.08 12.94 -33.28
C ILE A 59 20.85 13.46 -34.04
N LYS A 60 20.64 12.92 -35.24
CA LYS A 60 19.54 13.28 -36.13
C LYS A 60 18.27 12.48 -35.84
N GLU A 61 17.12 12.99 -36.24
CA GLU A 61 15.81 12.38 -35.99
C GLU A 61 15.66 11.03 -36.69
N GLU A 62 16.26 10.86 -37.86
CA GLU A 62 16.27 9.61 -38.62
C GLU A 62 17.01 8.50 -37.88
N ALA A 63 18.12 8.84 -37.20
CA ALA A 63 18.87 7.89 -36.40
C ALA A 63 18.09 7.47 -35.15
N ILE A 64 17.37 8.41 -34.51
CA ILE A 64 16.50 8.08 -33.37
C ILE A 64 15.37 7.15 -33.81
N ALA A 65 14.76 7.42 -34.97
CA ALA A 65 13.72 6.59 -35.56
C ALA A 65 14.21 5.16 -35.80
N GLU A 66 15.41 5.01 -36.38
CA GLU A 66 16.06 3.71 -36.62
C GLU A 66 16.32 2.94 -35.31
N TYR A 67 16.90 3.59 -34.29
CA TYR A 67 17.20 2.93 -33.01
C TYR A 67 15.96 2.57 -32.18
N THR A 68 14.84 3.27 -32.40
CA THR A 68 13.61 3.06 -31.62
C THR A 68 12.57 2.22 -32.37
N GLY A 69 12.78 1.95 -33.66
CA GLY A 69 11.79 1.31 -34.54
C GLY A 69 10.54 2.17 -34.78
N LEU A 70 10.63 3.48 -34.55
CA LEU A 70 9.52 4.43 -34.69
C LEU A 70 9.56 5.18 -36.03
N ASN A 71 8.43 5.74 -36.44
CA ASN A 71 8.35 6.56 -37.66
C ASN A 71 9.10 7.89 -37.48
N SER A 72 9.94 8.27 -38.44
CA SER A 72 10.72 9.52 -38.41
C SER A 72 9.86 10.78 -38.30
N LYS A 73 8.65 10.80 -38.89
CA LYS A 73 7.71 11.92 -38.73
C LYS A 73 7.22 12.06 -37.28
N LEU A 74 7.03 10.95 -36.57
CA LEU A 74 6.66 10.97 -35.15
C LEU A 74 7.80 11.54 -34.30
N ILE A 75 9.04 11.16 -34.59
CA ILE A 75 10.23 11.71 -33.92
C ILE A 75 10.34 13.23 -34.17
N GLY A 76 10.06 13.69 -35.38
CA GLY A 76 10.05 15.13 -35.70
C GLY A 76 8.97 15.91 -34.95
N ILE A 77 7.75 15.36 -34.85
CA ILE A 77 6.67 15.97 -34.04
C ILE A 77 7.10 16.08 -32.57
N VAL A 78 7.62 14.98 -32.01
CA VAL A 78 8.06 14.95 -30.61
C VAL A 78 9.25 15.89 -30.36
N THR A 79 10.18 16.00 -31.31
CA THR A 79 11.32 16.94 -31.23
C THR A 79 10.84 18.38 -31.27
N GLY A 80 9.87 18.71 -32.13
CA GLY A 80 9.25 20.03 -32.20
C GLY A 80 8.53 20.41 -30.89
N GLU A 81 7.83 19.47 -30.26
CA GLU A 81 7.23 19.69 -28.93
C GLU A 81 8.28 19.93 -27.84
N LEU A 82 9.40 19.20 -27.86
CA LEU A 82 10.51 19.39 -26.91
C LEU A 82 11.23 20.73 -27.12
N GLN A 83 11.35 21.20 -28.36
CA GLN A 83 11.85 22.54 -28.70
C GLN A 83 10.90 23.63 -28.22
N ALA A 84 9.59 23.49 -28.44
CA ALA A 84 8.57 24.43 -27.93
C ALA A 84 8.60 24.53 -26.39
N LYS A 85 8.91 23.43 -25.69
CA LYS A 85 9.11 23.40 -24.23
C LYS A 85 10.48 23.96 -23.78
N GLN A 86 11.33 24.39 -24.71
CA GLN A 86 12.70 24.89 -24.51
C GLN A 86 13.65 23.84 -23.87
N LEU A 87 13.39 22.55 -24.07
CA LEU A 87 14.24 21.46 -23.58
C LEU A 87 15.30 21.06 -24.61
N ILE A 88 15.06 21.39 -25.88
CA ILE A 88 16.01 21.25 -26.97
C ILE A 88 16.20 22.65 -27.58
N ASN A 89 17.44 23.01 -27.87
CA ASN A 89 17.79 24.29 -28.50
C ASN A 89 17.58 24.26 -30.03
N GLU A 90 17.77 25.39 -30.68
CA GLU A 90 17.61 25.56 -32.14
C GLU A 90 18.58 24.67 -32.94
N HIS A 91 19.71 24.28 -32.33
CA HIS A 91 20.69 23.37 -32.91
C HIS A 91 20.37 21.89 -32.68
N GLY A 92 19.18 21.58 -32.14
CA GLY A 92 18.71 20.22 -31.95
C GLY A 92 19.45 19.46 -30.86
N SER A 93 20.10 20.15 -29.92
CA SER A 93 20.79 19.59 -28.74
C SER A 93 20.07 19.99 -27.44
N LEU A 94 20.35 19.31 -26.33
CA LEU A 94 19.76 19.70 -25.04
C LEU A 94 20.14 21.12 -24.63
N SER A 95 19.15 21.90 -24.20
CA SER A 95 19.37 23.15 -23.46
C SER A 95 19.80 22.84 -22.01
N GLU A 96 20.24 23.84 -21.25
CA GLU A 96 20.50 23.66 -19.80
C GLU A 96 19.24 23.17 -19.06
N LYS A 97 18.07 23.76 -19.38
CA LYS A 97 16.76 23.30 -18.92
C LYS A 97 16.46 21.86 -19.37
N GLY A 98 16.89 21.47 -20.56
CA GLY A 98 16.80 20.10 -21.08
C GLY A 98 17.68 19.10 -20.33
N LYS A 99 18.89 19.49 -19.94
CA LYS A 99 19.81 18.67 -19.13
C LYS A 99 19.27 18.48 -17.72
N GLU A 100 18.79 19.54 -17.09
CA GLU A 100 18.09 19.48 -15.80
C GLU A 100 16.85 18.58 -15.90
N LYS A 101 16.04 18.76 -16.95
CA LYS A 101 14.85 17.93 -17.16
C LYS A 101 15.17 16.47 -17.48
N LEU A 102 16.31 16.20 -18.10
CA LEU A 102 16.84 14.84 -18.32
C LEU A 102 17.26 14.16 -17.01
N MET A 103 17.63 14.94 -15.98
CA MET A 103 17.86 14.43 -14.64
C MET A 103 16.55 14.26 -13.84
N GLU A 104 15.48 14.97 -14.23
CA GLU A 104 14.16 14.98 -13.58
C GLU A 104 13.04 14.30 -14.41
N VAL A 105 13.36 13.41 -15.36
CA VAL A 105 12.37 12.94 -16.36
C VAL A 105 11.16 12.21 -15.75
N ASP A 106 11.30 11.74 -14.51
CA ASP A 106 10.24 11.08 -13.74
C ASP A 106 9.51 12.02 -12.76
N GLY A 107 9.80 13.33 -12.80
CA GLY A 107 9.24 14.34 -11.91
C GLY A 107 7.86 14.85 -12.31
N LEU A 108 7.02 15.11 -11.30
CA LEU A 108 5.72 15.77 -11.44
C LEU A 108 5.91 17.21 -11.94
N VAL A 109 5.23 17.61 -13.02
CA VAL A 109 5.21 19.00 -13.51
C VAL A 109 3.85 19.60 -13.21
N ILE A 110 3.85 20.69 -12.45
CA ILE A 110 2.62 21.38 -12.07
C ILE A 110 2.46 22.63 -12.93
N ASN A 111 1.33 22.71 -13.64
CA ASN A 111 0.91 23.86 -14.42
C ASN A 111 -0.02 24.74 -13.59
N SER A 112 0.54 25.78 -12.97
CA SER A 112 -0.22 26.71 -12.14
C SER A 112 -1.25 27.55 -12.91
N GLY A 113 -1.20 27.58 -14.24
CA GLY A 113 -2.13 28.34 -15.08
C GLY A 113 -3.44 27.63 -15.39
N LYS A 114 -3.57 26.35 -15.04
CA LYS A 114 -4.77 25.55 -15.29
C LYS A 114 -5.17 24.80 -14.03
N LYS A 115 -6.48 24.71 -13.77
CA LYS A 115 -7.06 23.95 -12.65
C LYS A 115 -7.73 22.70 -13.18
N LYS A 116 -7.69 21.63 -12.39
CA LYS A 116 -8.45 20.39 -12.63
C LYS A 116 -9.06 19.86 -11.34
N ILE A 117 -10.13 19.08 -11.51
CA ILE A 117 -10.79 18.38 -10.41
C ILE A 117 -10.24 16.97 -10.30
N GLY A 118 -10.16 16.45 -9.08
CA GLY A 118 -10.09 15.01 -8.85
C GLY A 118 -10.48 14.63 -7.44
N TYR A 119 -10.21 13.37 -7.10
CA TYR A 119 -10.85 12.68 -6.00
C TYR A 119 -9.81 11.90 -5.19
N VAL A 120 -9.91 12.03 -3.86
CA VAL A 120 -9.10 11.31 -2.90
C VAL A 120 -10.03 10.47 -2.04
N PHE A 121 -9.72 9.17 -1.94
CA PHE A 121 -10.53 8.22 -1.19
C PHE A 121 -9.83 7.81 0.10
N LYS A 122 -10.60 7.69 1.18
CA LYS A 122 -10.15 7.23 2.49
C LYS A 122 -11.13 6.18 3.00
N TYR A 123 -10.63 5.12 3.62
CA TYR A 123 -11.52 4.10 4.17
C TYR A 123 -12.31 4.68 5.35
N VAL A 124 -13.58 4.29 5.48
CA VAL A 124 -14.48 4.88 6.49
C VAL A 124 -14.17 4.45 7.93
N ASN A 125 -13.60 3.25 8.11
CA ASN A 125 -13.34 2.62 9.41
C ASN A 125 -11.85 2.47 9.74
N GLN A 126 -10.93 3.01 8.92
CA GLN A 126 -9.50 3.05 9.24
C GLN A 126 -8.87 4.37 8.78
N ASP A 127 -7.88 4.88 9.52
CA ASP A 127 -7.15 6.11 9.18
C ASP A 127 -6.14 5.88 8.06
N LYS A 128 -6.64 5.43 6.89
CA LYS A 128 -5.81 5.03 5.75
C LYS A 128 -6.43 5.51 4.45
N PHE A 129 -5.60 6.04 3.56
CA PHE A 129 -6.01 6.42 2.21
C PHE A 129 -6.06 5.20 1.29
N TYR A 130 -6.99 5.22 0.35
CA TYR A 130 -6.88 4.42 -0.86
C TYR A 130 -5.63 4.89 -1.62
N PRO A 131 -4.79 3.99 -2.16
CA PRO A 131 -3.39 4.30 -2.50
C PRO A 131 -3.19 5.25 -3.69
N TYR A 132 -4.24 5.54 -4.47
CA TYR A 132 -4.13 6.31 -5.71
C TYR A 132 -5.02 7.56 -5.70
N TYR A 133 -4.55 8.60 -6.38
CA TYR A 133 -5.36 9.74 -6.79
C TYR A 133 -6.21 9.41 -8.01
N ILE A 134 -7.50 9.72 -7.96
CA ILE A 134 -8.46 9.41 -9.01
C ILE A 134 -8.86 10.69 -9.75
N THR A 135 -8.71 10.70 -11.07
CA THR A 135 -9.01 11.89 -11.92
C THR A 135 -10.47 11.98 -12.32
N LYS A 136 -11.17 10.84 -12.38
CA LYS A 136 -12.57 10.76 -12.81
C LYS A 136 -13.27 9.67 -12.01
N VAL A 137 -14.50 9.94 -11.61
CA VAL A 137 -15.44 8.95 -11.08
C VAL A 137 -16.59 8.75 -12.07
N ILE A 138 -17.12 7.53 -12.16
CA ILE A 138 -18.23 7.14 -13.03
C ILE A 138 -19.36 6.66 -12.12
N PRO A 139 -20.45 7.43 -11.98
CA PRO A 139 -21.64 6.98 -11.27
C PRO A 139 -22.16 5.67 -11.85
N ALA A 140 -22.57 4.76 -10.99
CA ALA A 140 -23.21 3.52 -11.40
C ALA A 140 -24.66 3.81 -11.80
N ASP A 141 -25.12 3.16 -12.87
CA ASP A 141 -26.54 3.10 -13.19
C ASP A 141 -27.21 2.06 -12.28
N LEU A 142 -28.30 2.47 -11.62
CA LEU A 142 -28.96 1.71 -10.55
C LEU A 142 -30.35 1.27 -10.97
N ILE A 143 -30.69 0.02 -10.64
CA ILE A 143 -32.06 -0.48 -10.69
C ILE A 143 -32.51 -0.76 -9.26
N GLU A 144 -33.43 0.06 -8.77
CA GLU A 144 -34.11 -0.17 -7.49
C GLU A 144 -35.16 -1.27 -7.66
N ASP A 145 -35.14 -2.24 -6.74
CA ASP A 145 -36.12 -3.32 -6.69
C ASP A 145 -36.77 -3.28 -5.31
N ALA A 146 -38.08 -3.00 -5.25
CA ALA A 146 -38.83 -2.86 -4.01
C ALA A 146 -38.76 -4.10 -3.09
N LYS A 147 -38.33 -5.25 -3.61
CA LYS A 147 -38.15 -6.49 -2.84
C LYS A 147 -36.81 -6.58 -2.11
N TRP A 148 -35.80 -5.80 -2.52
CA TRP A 148 -34.44 -5.89 -1.99
C TRP A 148 -34.03 -4.59 -1.33
N LYS A 149 -33.35 -4.69 -0.19
CA LYS A 149 -32.82 -3.52 0.54
C LYS A 149 -31.74 -2.77 -0.25
N HIS A 150 -31.05 -3.45 -1.16
CA HIS A 150 -29.90 -2.93 -1.90
C HIS A 150 -30.20 -2.81 -3.39
N PRO A 151 -29.70 -1.75 -4.06
CA PRO A 151 -29.89 -1.57 -5.50
C PRO A 151 -29.05 -2.56 -6.32
N LYS A 152 -29.56 -2.93 -7.50
CA LYS A 152 -28.79 -3.66 -8.52
C LYS A 152 -27.98 -2.67 -9.36
N ILE A 153 -26.78 -3.07 -9.74
CA ILE A 153 -25.87 -2.28 -10.57
C ILE A 153 -25.96 -2.75 -12.02
N VAL A 154 -26.17 -1.85 -12.96
CA VAL A 154 -26.08 -2.17 -14.39
C VAL A 154 -24.62 -2.35 -14.78
N ILE A 155 -24.30 -3.52 -15.34
CA ILE A 155 -22.96 -3.91 -15.79
C ILE A 155 -22.82 -3.94 -17.31
N GLY A 156 -23.92 -3.74 -18.04
CA GLY A 156 -23.94 -3.62 -19.49
C GLY A 156 -25.36 -3.66 -20.05
N THR A 157 -25.53 -3.30 -21.31
CA THR A 157 -26.82 -3.27 -22.03
C THR A 157 -26.83 -4.37 -23.08
N LYS A 158 -27.86 -5.21 -23.16
CA LYS A 158 -28.08 -6.06 -24.34
C LYS A 158 -28.52 -5.19 -25.53
N GLY A 159 -28.18 -5.60 -26.75
CA GLY A 159 -28.60 -4.91 -27.99
C GLY A 159 -30.12 -4.87 -28.20
N ASP A 160 -30.85 -5.69 -27.45
CA ASP A 160 -32.30 -5.86 -27.38
C ASP A 160 -32.97 -5.01 -26.28
N GLY A 161 -32.20 -4.20 -25.53
CA GLY A 161 -32.72 -3.21 -24.56
C GLY A 161 -32.87 -3.70 -23.11
N GLU A 162 -32.50 -4.95 -22.80
CA GLU A 162 -32.42 -5.45 -21.42
C GLU A 162 -31.03 -5.25 -20.82
N ASP A 163 -30.96 -4.67 -19.62
CA ASP A 163 -29.70 -4.44 -18.91
C ASP A 163 -29.20 -5.69 -18.19
N PHE A 164 -27.93 -6.04 -18.40
CA PHE A 164 -27.21 -6.94 -17.52
C PHE A 164 -27.01 -6.24 -16.19
N THR A 165 -27.44 -6.88 -15.11
CA THR A 165 -27.30 -6.35 -13.76
C THR A 165 -26.57 -7.31 -12.84
N ASP A 166 -25.97 -6.77 -11.79
CA ASP A 166 -25.38 -7.52 -10.70
C ASP A 166 -25.89 -6.99 -9.37
N LEU A 167 -26.06 -7.86 -8.38
CA LEU A 167 -26.44 -7.46 -7.02
C LEU A 167 -25.18 -7.53 -6.14
N PRO A 168 -24.52 -6.41 -5.82
CA PRO A 168 -23.30 -6.44 -5.05
C PRO A 168 -23.58 -6.74 -3.58
N ILE A 169 -22.59 -7.33 -2.91
CA ILE A 169 -22.56 -7.40 -1.45
C ILE A 169 -22.02 -6.08 -0.92
N PHE A 170 -22.85 -5.34 -0.20
CA PHE A 170 -22.47 -4.10 0.47
C PHE A 170 -21.76 -4.39 1.79
N LEU A 171 -20.60 -3.76 2.01
CA LEU A 171 -19.89 -3.81 3.29
C LEU A 171 -20.53 -2.85 4.31
N ASP A 172 -21.79 -3.09 4.66
CA ASP A 172 -22.56 -2.28 5.63
C ASP A 172 -21.87 -2.21 7.00
N GLU A 173 -21.17 -3.26 7.42
CA GLU A 173 -20.46 -3.30 8.71
C GLU A 173 -19.38 -2.22 8.83
N ALA A 174 -18.68 -1.90 7.73
CA ALA A 174 -17.66 -0.85 7.73
C ALA A 174 -18.25 0.55 7.97
N ILE A 175 -19.51 0.77 7.59
CA ILE A 175 -20.23 2.02 7.91
C ILE A 175 -20.57 2.09 9.40
N LYS A 176 -20.88 0.96 10.04
CA LYS A 176 -21.22 0.93 11.47
C LYS A 176 -20.02 1.26 12.35
N THR A 177 -18.80 0.91 11.91
CA THR A 177 -17.54 1.23 12.60
C THR A 177 -16.86 2.49 12.04
N LYS A 178 -17.59 3.32 11.28
CA LYS A 178 -17.01 4.54 10.72
C LYS A 178 -16.50 5.48 11.80
N SER A 179 -15.35 6.10 11.54
CA SER A 179 -14.75 7.10 12.42
C SER A 179 -14.53 8.39 11.65
N ASN A 180 -14.43 9.51 12.38
CA ASN A 180 -14.09 10.79 11.79
C ASN A 180 -12.57 10.89 11.72
N TYR A 181 -12.06 11.19 10.52
CA TYR A 181 -10.64 11.33 10.30
C TYR A 181 -10.30 12.73 9.82
N ASN A 182 -9.05 13.13 10.07
CA ASN A 182 -8.54 14.37 9.51
C ASN A 182 -8.54 14.31 7.98
N ARG A 183 -8.88 15.45 7.40
CA ARG A 183 -8.78 15.73 5.97
C ARG A 183 -7.33 15.51 5.49
N PRO A 184 -7.12 14.99 4.26
CA PRO A 184 -5.78 14.82 3.71
C PRO A 184 -5.03 16.16 3.64
N SER A 185 -3.76 16.12 4.00
CA SER A 185 -2.84 17.24 3.78
C SER A 185 -2.42 17.33 2.31
N GLU A 186 -1.89 18.48 1.88
CA GLU A 186 -1.34 18.61 0.51
C GLU A 186 -0.23 17.58 0.23
N ARG A 187 0.53 17.20 1.27
CA ARG A 187 1.57 16.16 1.18
C ARG A 187 0.97 14.77 0.96
N ASP A 188 -0.12 14.44 1.66
CA ASP A 188 -0.82 13.17 1.43
C ASP A 188 -1.32 13.09 -0.02
N ILE A 189 -1.90 14.19 -0.52
CA ILE A 189 -2.42 14.27 -1.89
C ILE A 189 -1.30 14.16 -2.92
N LEU A 190 -0.16 14.85 -2.70
CA LEU A 190 1.02 14.71 -3.56
C LEU A 190 1.48 13.26 -3.62
N GLN A 191 1.54 12.57 -2.48
CA GLN A 191 1.93 11.16 -2.43
C GLN A 191 0.97 10.26 -3.21
N LEU A 192 -0.35 10.50 -3.10
CA LEU A 192 -1.35 9.76 -3.88
C LEU A 192 -1.24 10.02 -5.39
N ILE A 193 -0.99 11.27 -5.79
CA ILE A 193 -0.74 11.65 -7.20
C ILE A 193 0.51 10.96 -7.74
N GLN A 194 1.57 10.94 -6.95
CA GLN A 194 2.80 10.25 -7.28
C GLN A 194 2.56 8.75 -7.42
N ASN A 195 1.83 8.11 -6.49
CA ASN A 195 1.50 6.70 -6.55
C ASN A 195 0.70 6.32 -7.80
N THR A 196 -0.23 7.17 -8.26
CA THR A 196 -1.03 6.93 -9.48
C THR A 196 -0.16 6.76 -10.73
N ASN A 197 1.01 7.39 -10.76
CA ASN A 197 1.88 7.43 -11.95
C ASN A 197 3.18 6.67 -11.78
N ARG A 198 3.59 6.44 -10.54
CA ARG A 198 4.69 5.55 -10.20
C ARG A 198 4.24 4.11 -10.44
N LYS A 199 4.28 3.70 -11.71
CA LYS A 199 5.13 2.56 -12.06
C LYS A 199 6.58 3.04 -11.94
N GLY A 200 7.04 3.38 -10.73
CA GLY A 200 8.41 3.00 -10.47
C GLY A 200 9.54 3.91 -10.17
N VAL A 201 9.47 4.76 -9.15
CA VAL A 201 10.71 5.34 -8.64
C VAL A 201 10.61 5.52 -7.12
N ASN A 202 11.30 4.65 -6.37
CA ASN A 202 11.80 4.99 -5.04
C ASN A 202 12.99 5.93 -5.25
N GLN A 203 12.72 7.23 -5.35
CA GLN A 203 13.72 8.22 -5.01
C GLN A 203 13.43 8.59 -3.57
N GLU A 204 14.46 8.55 -2.72
CA GLU A 204 14.50 9.37 -1.52
C GLU A 204 14.40 10.83 -1.99
N GLU A 205 13.18 11.28 -2.25
CA GLU A 205 12.91 12.64 -2.70
C GLU A 205 13.11 13.55 -1.50
N ASP A 206 14.06 14.47 -1.67
CA ASP A 206 14.36 15.56 -0.76
C ASP A 206 13.05 16.16 -0.19
N GLU A 207 12.86 16.08 1.13
CA GLU A 207 11.64 16.57 1.79
C GLU A 207 11.36 18.03 1.42
N ALA A 208 12.41 18.83 1.21
CA ALA A 208 12.27 20.23 0.81
C ALA A 208 11.67 20.37 -0.61
N LYS A 209 11.98 19.44 -1.53
CA LYS A 209 11.37 19.42 -2.86
C LYS A 209 9.90 19.00 -2.78
N ASN A 210 9.59 17.99 -1.97
CA ASN A 210 8.22 17.52 -1.79
C ASN A 210 7.32 18.56 -1.11
N GLU A 211 7.84 19.29 -0.13
CA GLU A 211 7.13 20.40 0.51
C GLU A 211 6.82 21.50 -0.52
N LYS A 212 7.81 21.91 -1.33
CA LYS A 212 7.62 22.90 -2.40
C LYS A 212 6.60 22.43 -3.45
N LEU A 213 6.69 21.18 -3.92
CA LEU A 213 5.75 20.60 -4.88
C LEU A 213 4.33 20.51 -4.31
N SER A 214 4.19 20.15 -3.03
CA SER A 214 2.89 20.04 -2.38
C SER A 214 2.14 21.38 -2.36
N HIS A 215 2.85 22.47 -2.05
CA HIS A 215 2.28 23.82 -2.08
C HIS A 215 1.96 24.29 -3.51
N GLN A 216 2.77 23.89 -4.49
CA GLN A 216 2.52 24.20 -5.90
C GLN A 216 1.24 23.54 -6.43
N LEU A 217 0.76 22.44 -5.84
CA LEU A 217 -0.53 21.86 -6.23
C LEU A 217 -1.70 22.80 -5.92
N SER A 218 -1.55 23.66 -4.90
CA SER A 218 -2.56 24.65 -4.49
C SER A 218 -3.94 24.01 -4.32
N ILE A 219 -4.04 23.08 -3.36
CA ILE A 219 -5.23 22.25 -3.19
C ILE A 219 -6.35 23.06 -2.56
N ARG A 220 -7.51 23.04 -3.20
CA ARG A 220 -8.77 23.53 -2.64
C ARG A 220 -9.77 22.38 -2.61
N PHE A 221 -10.52 22.26 -1.52
CA PHE A 221 -11.57 21.23 -1.45
C PHE A 221 -12.90 21.90 -1.65
N PHE A 222 -13.81 21.17 -2.30
CA PHE A 222 -15.16 21.67 -2.57
C PHE A 222 -16.03 21.67 -1.31
N ASN A 223 -15.88 20.63 -0.49
CA ASN A 223 -16.65 20.45 0.73
C ASN A 223 -15.71 20.40 1.94
N ASP A 224 -16.18 20.88 3.08
CA ASP A 224 -15.43 20.82 4.34
C ASP A 224 -15.38 19.40 4.91
N GLN A 225 -16.46 18.64 4.72
CA GLN A 225 -16.58 17.24 5.13
C GLN A 225 -16.52 16.31 3.91
N PRO A 226 -15.94 15.11 4.04
CA PRO A 226 -15.98 14.11 2.99
C PRO A 226 -17.40 13.59 2.77
N GLU A 227 -17.69 13.22 1.53
CA GLU A 227 -18.92 12.48 1.19
C GLU A 227 -18.70 10.99 1.46
N VAL A 228 -19.70 10.30 2.02
CA VAL A 228 -19.69 8.84 2.08
C VAL A 228 -20.22 8.31 0.77
N VAL A 229 -19.42 7.49 0.10
CA VAL A 229 -19.73 6.93 -1.22
C VAL A 229 -19.42 5.44 -1.24
N TRP A 230 -20.05 4.75 -2.16
CA TRP A 230 -19.97 3.32 -2.35
C TRP A 230 -19.24 3.03 -3.66
N VAL A 231 -18.21 2.21 -3.61
CA VAL A 231 -17.39 1.91 -4.79
C VAL A 231 -17.45 0.42 -5.08
N CYS A 232 -17.92 0.08 -6.28
CA CYS A 232 -18.07 -1.30 -6.73
C CYS A 232 -16.75 -1.88 -7.25
N THR A 233 -16.44 -3.11 -6.82
CA THR A 233 -15.38 -3.92 -7.41
C THR A 233 -15.75 -5.42 -7.44
N PHE A 234 -14.85 -6.27 -7.96
CA PHE A 234 -15.01 -7.72 -7.97
C PHE A 234 -13.99 -8.41 -7.08
N VAL A 235 -14.49 -9.35 -6.27
CA VAL A 235 -13.71 -10.45 -5.71
C VAL A 235 -13.81 -11.63 -6.68
N TYR A 236 -12.71 -12.30 -7.01
CA TYR A 236 -12.72 -13.35 -8.03
C TYR A 236 -11.62 -14.39 -7.86
N LEU A 237 -11.79 -15.57 -8.45
CA LEU A 237 -10.72 -16.54 -8.63
C LEU A 237 -10.11 -16.41 -10.03
N GLN A 238 -8.79 -16.37 -10.10
CA GLN A 238 -8.08 -16.36 -11.37
C GLN A 238 -8.32 -17.69 -12.10
N GLU A 239 -8.83 -17.62 -13.33
CA GLU A 239 -9.03 -18.79 -14.20
C GLU A 239 -7.74 -19.04 -14.99
N ASN A 240 -7.30 -20.30 -15.01
CA ASN A 240 -6.16 -20.79 -15.76
C ASN A 240 -6.59 -21.28 -17.16
N GLU A 241 -5.62 -21.50 -18.05
CA GLU A 241 -5.89 -21.94 -19.43
C GLU A 241 -6.62 -23.30 -19.51
N ASP A 242 -6.46 -24.14 -18.49
CA ASP A 242 -7.07 -25.47 -18.36
C ASP A 242 -8.44 -25.46 -17.66
N GLU A 243 -9.09 -24.29 -17.56
CA GLU A 243 -10.37 -24.07 -16.86
C GLU A 243 -10.34 -24.43 -15.35
N THR A 244 -9.15 -24.59 -14.78
CA THR A 244 -8.96 -24.65 -13.32
C THR A 244 -8.83 -23.23 -12.75
N TYR A 245 -8.94 -23.13 -11.42
CA TYR A 245 -8.81 -21.87 -10.71
C TYR A 245 -7.61 -21.89 -9.76
N ASP A 246 -7.03 -20.72 -9.54
CA ASP A 246 -6.09 -20.52 -8.44
C ASP A 246 -6.77 -20.82 -7.09
N PRO A 247 -6.04 -21.37 -6.11
CA PRO A 247 -6.60 -21.73 -4.80
C PRO A 247 -6.85 -20.52 -3.88
N ASP A 248 -6.57 -19.30 -4.34
CA ASP A 248 -6.75 -18.08 -3.59
C ASP A 248 -7.45 -17.01 -4.43
N TRP A 249 -8.33 -16.25 -3.79
CA TRP A 249 -9.13 -15.22 -4.46
C TRP A 249 -8.39 -13.89 -4.50
N ARG A 250 -8.70 -13.08 -5.50
CA ARG A 250 -8.13 -11.76 -5.74
C ARG A 250 -9.21 -10.70 -5.72
N VAL A 251 -8.79 -9.44 -5.64
CA VAL A 251 -9.69 -8.29 -5.70
C VAL A 251 -9.24 -7.39 -6.82
N LEU A 252 -10.15 -7.09 -7.75
CA LEU A 252 -9.87 -6.14 -8.80
C LEU A 252 -9.82 -4.73 -8.21
N ASP A 253 -8.98 -3.88 -8.77
CA ASP A 253 -8.95 -2.49 -8.41
C ASP A 253 -10.18 -1.76 -8.97
N PRO A 254 -10.96 -1.05 -8.13
CA PRO A 254 -12.20 -0.41 -8.55
C PRO A 254 -12.02 0.69 -9.61
N PHE A 255 -10.81 1.23 -9.79
CA PHE A 255 -10.54 2.34 -10.72
C PHE A 255 -9.61 1.92 -11.88
N GLY A 256 -9.33 0.63 -12.02
CA GLY A 256 -8.66 0.07 -13.21
C GLY A 256 -7.14 -0.10 -13.09
N PHE A 257 -6.60 -0.15 -11.87
CA PHE A 257 -5.15 -0.38 -11.62
C PHE A 257 -4.74 -1.87 -11.56
N GLY A 258 -5.58 -2.81 -12.00
CA GLY A 258 -5.29 -4.26 -11.98
C GLY A 258 -5.68 -4.91 -10.64
N ASP A 259 -4.91 -5.87 -10.15
CA ASP A 259 -5.19 -6.54 -8.87
C ASP A 259 -4.83 -5.63 -7.68
N ASN A 260 -5.73 -5.51 -6.70
CA ASN A 260 -5.54 -4.67 -5.52
C ASN A 260 -5.39 -5.52 -4.25
N VAL A 261 -4.14 -5.85 -3.94
CA VAL A 261 -3.75 -6.60 -2.73
C VAL A 261 -4.13 -5.86 -1.45
N ALA A 262 -3.98 -4.52 -1.42
CA ALA A 262 -4.34 -3.73 -0.23
C ALA A 262 -5.84 -3.81 0.08
N LEU A 263 -6.68 -3.85 -0.97
CA LEU A 263 -8.13 -4.00 -0.85
C LEU A 263 -8.52 -5.44 -0.48
N LYS A 264 -7.80 -6.45 -0.98
CA LYS A 264 -7.92 -7.84 -0.51
C LYS A 264 -7.71 -7.93 1.00
N PHE A 265 -6.67 -7.33 1.55
CA PHE A 265 -6.46 -7.30 3.01
C PHE A 265 -7.57 -6.59 3.76
N TYR A 266 -8.05 -5.47 3.22
CA TYR A 266 -9.15 -4.74 3.84
C TYR A 266 -10.43 -5.59 3.91
N ILE A 267 -10.76 -6.29 2.82
CA ILE A 267 -11.90 -7.21 2.76
C ILE A 267 -11.69 -8.41 3.68
N ASN A 268 -10.48 -8.96 3.73
CA ASN A 268 -10.10 -10.11 4.56
C ASN A 268 -10.05 -9.81 6.08
N ASN A 269 -10.59 -8.67 6.51
CA ASN A 269 -10.77 -8.37 7.92
C ASN A 269 -11.92 -9.22 8.51
N SER A 270 -11.68 -9.82 9.67
CA SER A 270 -12.64 -10.56 10.48
C SER A 270 -13.97 -9.85 10.78
N GLU A 271 -14.02 -8.52 10.70
CA GLU A 271 -15.27 -7.76 10.84
C GLU A 271 -16.24 -8.03 9.68
N ASN A 272 -15.73 -8.45 8.52
CA ASN A 272 -16.52 -8.71 7.30
C ASN A 272 -17.00 -10.17 7.21
N LYS A 273 -17.42 -10.80 8.32
CA LYS A 273 -17.75 -12.24 8.38
C LYS A 273 -18.71 -12.69 7.29
N TYR A 274 -19.81 -11.96 7.10
CA TYR A 274 -20.83 -12.29 6.10
C TYR A 274 -20.27 -12.29 4.66
N LEU A 275 -19.39 -11.33 4.35
CA LEU A 275 -18.75 -11.27 3.04
C LEU A 275 -17.77 -12.42 2.87
N LEU A 276 -16.96 -12.74 3.88
CA LEU A 276 -16.00 -13.84 3.83
C LEU A 276 -16.70 -15.20 3.69
N GLU A 277 -17.82 -15.40 4.38
CA GLU A 277 -18.67 -16.58 4.22
C GLU A 277 -19.28 -16.65 2.81
N SER A 278 -19.73 -15.51 2.27
CA SER A 278 -20.24 -15.43 0.90
C SER A 278 -19.17 -15.74 -0.14
N ILE A 279 -17.94 -15.25 0.06
CA ILE A 279 -16.78 -15.57 -0.79
C ILE A 279 -16.49 -17.07 -0.74
N HIS A 280 -16.42 -17.64 0.46
CA HIS A 280 -16.20 -19.07 0.66
C HIS A 280 -17.27 -19.90 -0.07
N ASN A 281 -18.55 -19.61 0.15
CA ASN A 281 -19.66 -20.36 -0.45
C ASN A 281 -19.71 -20.20 -1.97
N LYS A 282 -19.41 -19.00 -2.50
CA LYS A 282 -19.41 -18.73 -3.94
C LYS A 282 -18.33 -19.51 -4.69
N PHE A 283 -17.20 -19.75 -4.03
CA PHE A 283 -16.01 -20.33 -4.62
C PHE A 283 -15.76 -21.79 -4.20
N ALA A 284 -16.51 -22.31 -3.22
CA ALA A 284 -16.32 -23.64 -2.64
C ALA A 284 -16.20 -24.76 -3.69
N ASP A 285 -17.02 -24.73 -4.73
CA ASP A 285 -17.10 -25.74 -5.80
C ASP A 285 -16.08 -25.54 -6.93
N ALA A 286 -15.21 -24.53 -6.85
CA ALA A 286 -14.19 -24.28 -7.86
C ALA A 286 -13.17 -25.42 -7.89
N LYS A 287 -12.89 -25.93 -9.10
CA LYS A 287 -11.83 -26.93 -9.30
C LYS A 287 -10.48 -26.23 -9.38
N THR A 288 -9.59 -26.54 -8.45
CA THR A 288 -8.24 -25.97 -8.42
C THR A 288 -7.25 -26.82 -9.21
N LEU A 289 -6.03 -26.31 -9.39
CA LEU A 289 -4.88 -27.07 -9.87
C LEU A 289 -4.77 -28.41 -9.12
N GLY A 290 -4.66 -29.51 -9.86
CA GLY A 290 -4.67 -30.88 -9.30
C GLY A 290 -6.05 -31.52 -9.13
N GLY A 291 -7.13 -30.87 -9.61
CA GLY A 291 -8.47 -31.45 -9.68
C GLY A 291 -9.23 -31.52 -8.35
N LYS A 292 -8.70 -30.91 -7.29
CA LYS A 292 -9.36 -30.82 -5.98
C LYS A 292 -10.42 -29.72 -5.99
N ILE A 293 -11.46 -29.91 -5.17
CA ILE A 293 -12.46 -28.88 -4.89
C ILE A 293 -11.86 -27.89 -3.88
N LEU A 294 -12.08 -26.59 -4.09
CA LEU A 294 -11.50 -25.52 -3.28
C LEU A 294 -11.86 -25.65 -1.79
N SER A 295 -13.11 -26.01 -1.46
CA SER A 295 -13.52 -26.21 -0.06
C SER A 295 -12.69 -27.27 0.65
N ASP A 296 -12.43 -28.40 -0.02
CA ASP A 296 -11.64 -29.51 0.55
C ASP A 296 -10.19 -29.08 0.77
N TYR A 297 -9.65 -28.31 -0.19
CA TYR A 297 -8.32 -27.72 -0.06
C TYR A 297 -8.23 -26.74 1.11
N GLN A 298 -9.24 -25.87 1.28
CA GLN A 298 -9.29 -24.90 2.38
C GLN A 298 -9.45 -25.59 3.74
N GLU A 299 -10.26 -26.65 3.84
CA GLU A 299 -10.40 -27.42 5.07
C GLU A 299 -9.08 -28.12 5.44
N GLN A 300 -8.39 -28.72 4.46
CA GLN A 300 -7.06 -29.29 4.66
C GLN A 300 -6.06 -28.23 5.13
N LEU A 301 -6.05 -27.06 4.50
CA LEU A 301 -5.15 -25.96 4.87
C LEU A 301 -5.43 -25.45 6.29
N ASN A 302 -6.70 -25.28 6.67
CA ASN A 302 -7.07 -24.83 8.01
C ASN A 302 -6.63 -25.83 9.08
N LYS A 303 -6.81 -27.13 8.85
CA LYS A 303 -6.29 -28.18 9.76
C LYS A 303 -4.77 -28.09 9.91
N LEU A 304 -4.03 -27.93 8.81
CA LEU A 304 -2.58 -27.76 8.86
C LEU A 304 -2.16 -26.48 9.62
N VAL A 305 -2.91 -25.39 9.48
CA VAL A 305 -2.68 -24.15 10.23
C VAL A 305 -2.92 -24.37 11.72
N GLU A 306 -4.02 -25.00 12.11
CA GLU A 306 -4.34 -25.31 13.52
C GLU A 306 -3.27 -26.20 14.16
N GLU A 307 -2.87 -27.28 13.48
CA GLU A 307 -1.79 -28.17 13.92
C GLU A 307 -0.47 -27.42 14.09
N LYS A 308 -0.14 -26.53 13.15
CA LYS A 308 1.10 -25.75 13.19
C LYS A 308 1.08 -24.67 14.27
N ILE A 309 -0.06 -24.01 14.52
CA ILE A 309 -0.24 -23.09 15.67
C ILE A 309 0.02 -23.83 16.98
N LEU A 310 -0.62 -24.99 17.15
CA LEU A 310 -0.49 -25.78 18.36
C LEU A 310 0.96 -26.23 18.59
N SER A 311 1.63 -26.68 17.52
CA SER A 311 3.04 -27.09 17.55
C SER A 311 3.99 -25.92 17.84
N ASP A 312 3.79 -24.77 17.19
CA ASP A 312 4.77 -23.68 17.20
C ASP A 312 4.60 -22.68 18.35
N PHE A 313 3.38 -22.50 18.84
CA PHE A 313 3.03 -21.51 19.88
C PHE A 313 2.34 -22.09 21.12
N SER A 314 1.96 -23.38 21.08
CA SER A 314 1.30 -24.07 22.19
C SER A 314 0.05 -23.32 22.71
N ILE A 315 -0.35 -23.58 23.96
CA ILE A 315 -1.56 -23.00 24.60
C ILE A 315 -1.47 -21.46 24.72
N GLY A 316 -0.26 -20.91 24.75
CA GLY A 316 -0.01 -19.47 24.92
C GLY A 316 -0.48 -18.61 23.75
N PHE A 317 -0.80 -19.20 22.59
CA PHE A 317 -1.41 -18.46 21.48
C PHE A 317 -2.72 -17.76 21.89
N THR A 318 -3.55 -18.43 22.68
CA THR A 318 -4.88 -17.95 23.07
C THR A 318 -4.85 -16.76 24.04
N THR A 319 -3.71 -16.49 24.68
CA THR A 319 -3.54 -15.36 25.60
C THR A 319 -3.10 -14.07 24.89
N LEU A 320 -2.71 -14.16 23.61
CA LEU A 320 -2.37 -13.01 22.80
C LEU A 320 -3.61 -12.18 22.46
N ASP A 321 -3.44 -10.91 22.09
CA ASP A 321 -4.54 -10.10 21.60
C ASP A 321 -5.08 -10.64 20.26
N GLN A 322 -6.35 -10.36 19.98
CA GLN A 322 -7.04 -10.88 18.80
C GLN A 322 -6.41 -10.45 17.47
N ASN A 323 -5.77 -9.29 17.40
CA ASN A 323 -5.13 -8.85 16.15
C ASN A 323 -3.83 -9.62 15.93
N LEU A 324 -3.02 -9.82 16.98
CA LEU A 324 -1.81 -10.63 16.88
C LEU A 324 -2.13 -12.08 16.54
N GLN A 325 -3.18 -12.67 17.13
CA GLN A 325 -3.64 -14.02 16.77
C GLN A 325 -3.93 -14.12 15.25
N LYS A 326 -4.69 -13.18 14.69
CA LYS A 326 -5.00 -13.13 13.24
C LYS A 326 -3.76 -12.97 12.38
N TYR A 327 -2.83 -12.10 12.78
CA TYR A 327 -1.59 -11.91 12.01
C TYR A 327 -0.74 -13.19 12.02
N LEU A 328 -0.68 -13.91 13.14
CA LEU A 328 0.05 -15.17 13.25
C LEU A 328 -0.60 -16.29 12.46
N GLU A 329 -1.93 -16.44 12.53
CA GLU A 329 -2.69 -17.34 11.64
C GLU A 329 -2.38 -17.08 10.17
N ALA A 330 -2.39 -15.80 9.76
CA ALA A 330 -2.06 -15.42 8.40
C ALA A 330 -0.59 -15.74 8.05
N ILE A 331 0.37 -15.48 8.93
CA ILE A 331 1.79 -15.83 8.71
C ILE A 331 1.93 -17.34 8.47
N ILE A 332 1.33 -18.16 9.33
CA ILE A 332 1.40 -19.63 9.27
C ILE A 332 0.73 -20.16 8.00
N LYS A 333 -0.46 -19.65 7.67
CA LYS A 333 -1.16 -19.99 6.44
C LYS A 333 -0.31 -19.71 5.21
N ASN A 334 0.26 -18.51 5.11
CA ASN A 334 1.09 -18.14 3.97
C ASN A 334 2.41 -18.92 3.94
N PHE A 335 2.98 -19.28 5.10
CA PHE A 335 4.15 -20.14 5.17
C PHE A 335 3.86 -21.53 4.56
N ILE A 336 2.73 -22.16 4.94
CA ILE A 336 2.32 -23.46 4.39
C ILE A 336 2.03 -23.37 2.89
N LEU A 337 1.36 -22.29 2.44
CA LEU A 337 1.12 -22.05 1.02
C LEU A 337 2.44 -21.91 0.24
N LEU A 338 3.40 -21.15 0.77
CA LEU A 338 4.73 -21.03 0.16
C LEU A 338 5.44 -22.37 0.07
N GLU A 339 5.42 -23.20 1.12
CA GLU A 339 5.97 -24.56 1.07
C GLU A 339 5.31 -25.41 -0.02
N ASN A 340 3.97 -25.40 -0.09
CA ASN A 340 3.21 -26.17 -1.08
C ASN A 340 3.47 -25.73 -2.53
N HIS A 341 3.77 -24.44 -2.74
CA HIS A 341 4.08 -23.86 -4.05
C HIS A 341 5.59 -23.75 -4.34
N ASN A 342 6.44 -24.48 -3.60
CA ASN A 342 7.90 -24.45 -3.76
C ASN A 342 8.48 -23.01 -3.74
N PHE A 343 7.91 -22.15 -2.89
CA PHE A 343 8.29 -20.74 -2.71
C PHE A 343 8.19 -19.90 -3.99
N ASN A 344 7.32 -20.29 -4.93
CA ASN A 344 7.08 -19.51 -6.16
C ASN A 344 5.80 -18.67 -6.11
N ASP A 345 5.02 -18.75 -5.03
CA ASP A 345 3.79 -17.97 -4.90
C ASP A 345 4.07 -16.55 -4.39
N LEU A 346 3.88 -15.59 -5.30
CA LEU A 346 4.12 -14.19 -5.03
C LEU A 346 3.15 -13.62 -4.00
N ASP A 347 1.87 -13.99 -4.06
CA ASP A 347 0.83 -13.40 -3.22
C ASP A 347 0.98 -13.86 -1.77
N SER A 348 1.19 -15.16 -1.55
CA SER A 348 1.54 -15.67 -0.22
C SER A 348 2.82 -15.05 0.31
N SER A 349 3.83 -14.81 -0.53
CA SER A 349 5.06 -14.14 -0.12
C SER A 349 4.81 -12.70 0.37
N VAL A 350 3.98 -11.92 -0.34
CA VAL A 350 3.61 -10.57 0.13
C VAL A 350 2.85 -10.62 1.43
N SER A 351 1.87 -11.51 1.48
CA SER A 351 0.99 -11.64 2.64
C SER A 351 1.75 -12.09 3.87
N PHE A 352 2.73 -12.98 3.71
CA PHE A 352 3.67 -13.37 4.73
C PHE A 352 4.45 -12.16 5.27
N SER A 353 5.15 -11.42 4.41
CA SER A 353 5.95 -10.24 4.82
C SER A 353 5.11 -9.15 5.51
N LEU A 354 3.91 -8.88 5.00
CA LEU A 354 3.04 -7.85 5.56
C LEU A 354 2.54 -8.24 6.95
N ASN A 355 2.11 -9.48 7.14
CA ASN A 355 1.61 -9.93 8.44
C ASN A 355 2.74 -10.06 9.47
N LEU A 356 3.97 -10.38 9.04
CA LEU A 356 5.16 -10.25 9.89
C LEU A 356 5.30 -8.81 10.43
N GLN A 357 5.20 -7.81 9.57
CA GLN A 357 5.30 -6.42 10.02
C GLN A 357 4.13 -6.02 10.93
N ASN A 358 2.90 -6.35 10.53
CA ASN A 358 1.71 -6.02 11.32
C ASN A 358 1.77 -6.64 12.72
N SER A 359 2.26 -7.88 12.85
CA SER A 359 2.41 -8.54 14.15
C SER A 359 3.40 -7.80 15.06
N LEU A 360 4.58 -7.42 14.52
CA LEU A 360 5.58 -6.66 15.25
C LEU A 360 5.12 -5.24 15.60
N GLU A 361 4.41 -4.58 14.68
CA GLU A 361 3.79 -3.26 14.94
C GLU A 361 2.76 -3.35 16.06
N ASN A 362 1.94 -4.39 16.05
CA ASN A 362 0.90 -4.61 17.05
C ASN A 362 1.49 -4.77 18.46
N ILE A 363 2.61 -5.50 18.58
CA ILE A 363 3.35 -5.65 19.84
C ILE A 363 3.89 -4.30 20.34
N LEU A 364 4.50 -3.50 19.46
CA LEU A 364 5.00 -2.17 19.83
C LEU A 364 3.86 -1.20 20.19
N LYS A 365 2.71 -1.28 19.52
CA LYS A 365 1.51 -0.50 19.84
C LYS A 365 0.96 -0.84 21.21
N GLN A 366 0.89 -2.14 21.56
CA GLN A 366 0.49 -2.57 22.90
C GLN A 366 1.45 -2.08 23.98
N ASP A 367 2.76 -2.16 23.75
CA ASP A 367 3.74 -1.61 24.69
C ASP A 367 3.56 -0.09 24.85
N ARG A 368 3.31 0.64 23.76
CA ARG A 368 2.98 2.06 23.80
C ARG A 368 1.73 2.36 24.61
N GLU A 369 0.67 1.58 24.46
CA GLU A 369 -0.56 1.74 25.25
C GLU A 369 -0.33 1.46 26.73
N LYS A 370 0.38 0.37 27.07
CA LYS A 370 0.71 0.00 28.46
C LYS A 370 1.65 1.01 29.12
N ARG A 371 2.53 1.65 28.36
CA ARG A 371 3.60 2.56 28.84
C ARG A 371 3.46 3.99 28.31
N ALA A 372 2.23 4.46 28.09
CA ALA A 372 1.94 5.72 27.40
C ALA A 372 2.72 6.94 27.94
N SER A 373 2.85 7.06 29.27
CA SER A 373 3.57 8.16 29.92
C SER A 373 5.04 8.28 29.48
N PHE A 374 5.73 7.16 29.23
CA PHE A 374 7.12 7.20 28.78
C PHE A 374 7.24 7.63 27.31
N TYR A 375 6.28 7.26 26.48
CA TYR A 375 6.24 7.71 25.09
C TYR A 375 5.91 9.21 25.01
N GLU A 376 5.02 9.71 25.86
CA GLU A 376 4.74 11.16 25.95
C GLU A 376 5.97 11.97 26.34
N ILE A 377 6.82 11.44 27.25
CA ILE A 377 8.11 12.06 27.60
C ILE A 377 9.04 12.07 26.38
N VAL A 378 9.17 10.95 25.65
CA VAL A 378 9.97 10.87 24.41
C VAL A 378 9.52 11.93 23.41
N TYR A 379 8.21 12.04 23.16
CA TYR A 379 7.66 13.01 22.21
C TYR A 379 7.91 14.44 22.67
N SER A 380 7.72 14.72 23.95
CA SER A 380 7.99 16.06 24.51
C SER A 380 9.47 16.43 24.42
N GLU A 381 10.38 15.48 24.66
CA GLU A 381 11.83 15.71 24.66
C GLU A 381 12.41 15.92 23.25
N PHE A 382 11.90 15.17 22.27
CA PHE A 382 12.42 15.14 20.89
C PHE A 382 11.53 15.86 19.86
N GLU A 383 10.39 16.42 20.26
CA GLU A 383 9.50 17.21 19.38
C GLU A 383 9.12 18.57 20.00
N ALA A 384 9.89 19.03 21.00
CA ALA A 384 9.67 20.32 21.63
C ALA A 384 9.68 21.45 20.59
N LYS A 385 8.60 22.25 20.54
CA LYS A 385 8.42 23.41 19.64
C LYS A 385 9.52 24.48 19.73
N ARG A 386 10.38 24.40 20.76
CA ARG A 386 11.48 25.35 21.01
C ARG A 386 12.77 25.01 20.24
N LEU A 387 12.89 23.81 19.67
CA LEU A 387 14.07 23.39 18.94
C LEU A 387 13.91 23.64 17.43
N SER A 388 15.00 24.04 16.78
CA SER A 388 15.04 24.07 15.32
C SER A 388 15.09 22.63 14.76
N LYS A 389 14.69 22.44 13.49
CA LYS A 389 14.71 21.12 12.83
C LYS A 389 16.10 20.44 12.88
N PRO A 390 17.22 21.14 12.60
CA PRO A 390 18.56 20.54 12.68
C PRO A 390 18.94 20.08 14.10
N GLU A 391 18.65 20.89 15.12
CA GLU A 391 18.95 20.56 16.52
C GLU A 391 18.16 19.33 16.99
N THR A 392 16.92 19.20 16.52
CA THR A 392 16.06 18.06 16.84
C THR A 392 16.60 16.76 16.23
N GLU A 393 17.02 16.81 14.96
CA GLU A 393 17.60 15.65 14.28
C GLU A 393 18.93 15.21 14.90
N GLU A 394 19.80 16.16 15.25
CA GLU A 394 21.07 15.86 15.94
C GLU A 394 20.84 15.25 17.31
N LYS A 395 19.91 15.80 18.11
CA LYS A 395 19.58 15.27 19.43
C LYS A 395 19.10 13.82 19.36
N LYS A 396 18.18 13.52 18.43
CA LYS A 396 17.70 12.15 18.18
C LYS A 396 18.84 11.22 17.75
N ARG A 397 19.72 11.69 16.87
CA ARG A 397 20.89 10.94 16.39
C ARG A 397 21.83 10.59 17.55
N TYR A 398 22.20 11.56 18.39
CA TYR A 398 23.08 11.33 19.53
C TYR A 398 22.46 10.41 20.59
N SER A 399 21.16 10.54 20.86
CA SER A 399 20.45 9.63 21.77
C SER A 399 20.44 8.19 21.25
N LEU A 400 20.17 7.95 19.97
CA LEU A 400 20.26 6.59 19.39
C LEU A 400 21.67 6.01 19.52
N ILE A 401 22.70 6.81 19.21
CA ILE A 401 24.10 6.39 19.38
C ILE A 401 24.39 6.04 20.83
N GLY A 402 23.91 6.86 21.77
CA GLY A 402 24.05 6.63 23.21
C GLY A 402 23.45 5.30 23.65
N ILE A 403 22.26 4.97 23.19
CA ILE A 403 21.58 3.70 23.51
C ILE A 403 22.33 2.51 22.89
N TYR A 404 22.70 2.58 21.60
CA TYR A 404 23.40 1.49 20.92
C TYR A 404 24.78 1.19 21.51
N ARG A 405 25.48 2.22 22.01
CA ARG A 405 26.76 2.03 22.72
C ARG A 405 26.63 1.22 24.01
N GLN A 406 25.44 1.14 24.60
CA GLN A 406 25.18 0.31 25.78
C GLN A 406 25.03 -1.18 25.45
N ARG A 407 25.05 -1.56 24.15
CA ARG A 407 24.93 -2.96 23.69
C ARG A 407 23.66 -3.65 24.19
N LEU A 408 22.58 -2.88 24.31
CA LEU A 408 21.28 -3.37 24.77
C LEU A 408 20.67 -4.36 23.77
N PHE A 409 20.75 -4.03 22.49
CA PHE A 409 20.07 -4.75 21.42
C PHE A 409 20.98 -5.63 20.57
N SER A 410 22.28 -5.32 20.54
CA SER A 410 23.27 -6.00 19.70
C SER A 410 24.65 -5.76 20.27
N ASN A 411 25.58 -6.68 19.98
CA ASN A 411 27.00 -6.45 20.22
C ASN A 411 27.57 -5.35 19.30
N ASN A 412 26.89 -5.05 18.19
CA ASN A 412 27.22 -3.93 17.34
C ASN A 412 26.83 -2.60 17.99
N THR A 413 27.79 -1.70 18.11
CA THR A 413 27.59 -0.36 18.68
C THR A 413 27.17 0.68 17.65
N GLN A 414 27.19 0.32 16.35
CA GLN A 414 26.72 1.18 15.28
C GLN A 414 25.21 1.07 15.14
N VAL A 415 24.56 2.22 15.12
CA VAL A 415 23.12 2.31 14.85
C VAL A 415 22.89 2.00 13.37
N PRO A 416 22.01 1.05 13.02
CA PRO A 416 21.65 0.78 11.63
C PRO A 416 21.07 2.01 10.92
N GLN A 417 21.50 2.25 9.69
CA GLN A 417 21.05 3.37 8.87
C GLN A 417 19.51 3.49 8.74
N PRO A 418 18.73 2.38 8.63
CA PRO A 418 17.27 2.47 8.58
C PRO A 418 16.65 3.12 9.81
N LEU A 419 17.22 2.92 11.00
CA LEU A 419 16.75 3.56 12.22
C LEU A 419 17.09 5.05 12.26
N PHE A 420 18.28 5.44 11.79
CA PHE A 420 18.61 6.86 11.63
C PHE A 420 17.63 7.56 10.69
N ASN A 421 17.35 6.96 9.53
CA ASN A 421 16.40 7.52 8.58
C ASN A 421 14.99 7.65 9.19
N ALA A 422 14.50 6.61 9.88
CA ALA A 422 13.20 6.65 10.54
C ALA A 422 13.12 7.69 11.67
N SER A 423 14.22 7.95 12.38
CA SER A 423 14.27 8.93 13.48
C SER A 423 14.15 10.38 13.04
N LYS A 424 14.46 10.71 11.77
CA LYS A 424 14.37 12.10 11.28
C LYS A 424 12.92 12.60 11.25
N GLY A 425 11.96 11.69 11.07
CA GLY A 425 10.53 12.02 11.04
C GLY A 425 9.96 12.48 12.39
N ILE A 426 8.72 12.96 12.33
CA ILE A 426 7.90 13.22 13.52
C ILE A 426 7.45 11.87 14.09
N LEU A 427 7.97 11.51 15.26
CA LEU A 427 7.72 10.27 15.99
C LEU A 427 6.24 10.12 16.37
N THR A 428 5.57 11.21 16.76
CA THR A 428 4.13 11.18 17.12
C THR A 428 3.21 10.81 15.96
N LYS A 429 3.65 11.07 14.72
CA LYS A 429 2.89 10.79 13.48
C LYS A 429 3.42 9.55 12.75
N GLY A 430 4.36 8.84 13.35
CA GLY A 430 5.00 7.68 12.77
C GLY A 430 4.05 6.49 12.65
N ASN A 431 3.78 6.06 11.42
CA ASN A 431 2.86 4.95 11.13
C ASN A 431 3.55 3.70 10.54
N SER A 432 4.87 3.61 10.61
CA SER A 432 5.65 2.47 10.13
C SER A 432 6.28 1.68 11.28
N LEU A 433 6.51 0.39 11.06
CA LEU A 433 7.25 -0.47 11.99
C LEU A 433 8.57 0.13 12.47
N LEU A 434 9.38 0.70 11.57
CA LEU A 434 10.64 1.37 11.95
C LEU A 434 10.38 2.59 12.85
N SER A 435 9.32 3.37 12.59
CA SER A 435 9.00 4.53 13.42
C SER A 435 8.50 4.13 14.81
N TYR A 436 7.71 3.05 14.91
CA TYR A 436 7.33 2.47 16.19
C TYR A 436 8.56 1.95 16.94
N LEU A 437 9.46 1.25 16.24
CA LEU A 437 10.69 0.72 16.83
C LEU A 437 11.59 1.83 17.36
N VAL A 438 11.82 2.89 16.57
CA VAL A 438 12.61 4.05 17.02
C VAL A 438 11.99 4.71 18.25
N SER A 439 10.67 4.91 18.26
CA SER A 439 9.98 5.49 19.41
C SER A 439 10.15 4.61 20.65
N PHE A 440 9.97 3.30 20.52
CA PHE A 440 10.21 2.33 21.57
C PHE A 440 11.65 2.36 22.08
N VAL A 441 12.64 2.36 21.18
CA VAL A 441 14.06 2.43 21.55
C VAL A 441 14.35 3.68 22.38
N PHE A 442 13.80 4.84 22.01
CA PHE A 442 13.97 6.06 22.78
C PHE A 442 13.38 6.01 24.18
N THR A 443 12.34 5.20 24.42
CA THR A 443 11.80 5.04 25.78
C THR A 443 12.84 4.51 26.76
N TYR A 444 13.88 3.82 26.29
CA TYR A 444 14.96 3.30 27.13
C TYR A 444 15.69 4.39 27.93
N ASN A 445 15.75 5.63 27.41
CA ASN A 445 16.35 6.75 28.14
C ASN A 445 15.58 7.13 29.42
N PHE A 446 14.33 6.70 29.54
CA PHE A 446 13.41 7.06 30.62
C PHE A 446 12.90 5.85 31.40
N ASP A 447 12.79 4.69 30.76
CA ASP A 447 12.40 3.42 31.35
C ASP A 447 13.09 2.25 30.66
N ASN A 448 13.81 1.45 31.45
CA ASN A 448 14.48 0.24 31.00
C ASN A 448 13.77 -1.06 31.42
N LYS A 449 12.55 -0.97 31.97
CA LYS A 449 11.84 -2.13 32.53
C LYS A 449 10.98 -2.90 31.53
N SER A 450 10.77 -2.39 30.32
CA SER A 450 10.02 -3.14 29.31
C SER A 450 10.70 -4.47 29.00
N VAL A 451 9.91 -5.53 29.11
CA VAL A 451 10.31 -6.88 28.74
C VAL A 451 10.78 -6.96 27.29
N LEU A 452 10.25 -6.10 26.41
CA LEU A 452 10.64 -6.05 25.01
C LEU A 452 12.12 -5.72 24.81
N PHE A 453 12.77 -4.99 25.71
CA PHE A 453 14.22 -4.77 25.62
C PHE A 453 15.00 -6.08 25.73
N LYS A 454 14.55 -6.99 26.60
CA LYS A 454 15.14 -8.32 26.76
C LYS A 454 14.85 -9.21 25.56
N ILE A 455 13.63 -9.16 25.02
CA ILE A 455 13.22 -9.98 23.87
C ILE A 455 13.92 -9.52 22.58
N LEU A 456 14.16 -8.22 22.41
CA LEU A 456 14.84 -7.65 21.23
C LEU A 456 16.36 -7.82 21.25
N LYS A 457 16.94 -8.23 22.37
CA LYS A 457 18.38 -8.45 22.49
C LYS A 457 18.83 -9.50 21.46
N ASP A 458 19.85 -9.15 20.68
CA ASP A 458 20.44 -9.94 19.59
C ASP A 458 19.47 -10.25 18.44
N ARG A 459 18.33 -9.52 18.35
CA ARG A 459 17.27 -9.73 17.35
C ARG A 459 16.87 -8.46 16.61
N ILE A 460 17.42 -7.30 16.97
CA ILE A 460 17.02 -6.02 16.39
C ILE A 460 17.32 -5.93 14.89
N GLU A 461 18.39 -6.58 14.43
CA GLU A 461 18.75 -6.64 13.01
C GLU A 461 17.67 -7.36 12.20
N LEU A 462 17.21 -8.53 12.66
CA LEU A 462 16.12 -9.27 12.00
C LEU A 462 14.81 -8.48 12.02
N PHE A 463 14.54 -7.75 13.10
CA PHE A 463 13.39 -6.86 13.19
C PHE A 463 13.45 -5.75 12.14
N ILE A 464 14.62 -5.15 11.93
CA ILE A 464 14.85 -4.11 10.91
C ILE A 464 14.72 -4.70 9.52
N GLU A 465 15.30 -5.87 9.25
CA GLU A 465 15.16 -6.58 7.97
C GLU A 465 13.68 -6.83 7.64
N VAL A 466 12.89 -7.35 8.58
CA VAL A 466 11.45 -7.56 8.41
C VAL A 466 10.74 -6.25 8.07
N ALA A 467 11.10 -5.15 8.73
CA ALA A 467 10.52 -3.83 8.44
C ALA A 467 10.85 -3.32 7.02
N GLN A 468 11.95 -3.79 6.44
CA GLN A 468 12.37 -3.43 5.08
C GLN A 468 11.73 -4.30 3.99
N LEU A 469 11.17 -5.47 4.31
CA LEU A 469 10.50 -6.35 3.34
C LEU A 469 9.35 -5.67 2.56
N ARG A 470 8.75 -4.61 3.13
CA ARG A 470 7.65 -3.86 2.49
C ARG A 470 8.15 -2.77 1.54
N ASN A 471 9.41 -2.35 1.64
CA ASN A 471 9.95 -1.28 0.78
C ASN A 471 10.06 -1.71 -0.70
N GLU A 472 9.86 -2.99 -1.01
CA GLU A 472 9.78 -3.50 -2.38
C GLU A 472 8.35 -3.51 -2.97
N LYS A 473 7.29 -3.26 -2.18
CA LYS A 473 5.89 -3.31 -2.69
C LYS A 473 4.92 -2.26 -2.13
N GLY A 474 5.28 -1.53 -1.06
CA GLY A 474 4.42 -0.55 -0.41
C GLY A 474 4.36 0.83 -1.10
N HIS A 475 5.26 1.06 -2.06
CA HIS A 475 5.32 2.22 -2.93
C HIS A 475 5.42 1.70 -4.37
N GLY A 476 4.65 2.28 -5.30
CA GLY A 476 4.36 1.71 -6.61
C GLY A 476 5.57 1.10 -7.35
N GLN A 477 5.36 -0.11 -7.88
CA GLN A 477 6.34 -0.97 -8.55
C GLN A 477 7.28 -0.22 -9.49
N THR A 478 8.60 -0.47 -9.41
CA THR A 478 9.57 0.11 -10.34
C THR A 478 9.89 -0.67 -11.61
N SER A 479 10.20 0.05 -12.71
CA SER A 479 10.67 -0.56 -13.97
C SER A 479 12.11 -1.07 -13.87
N ASN A 480 12.80 -0.80 -12.76
CA ASN A 480 14.17 -1.25 -12.46
C ASN A 480 14.27 -2.15 -11.22
N GLU A 481 13.18 -2.40 -10.50
CA GLU A 481 13.12 -3.50 -9.55
C GLU A 481 13.12 -4.78 -10.37
N LYS A 482 13.95 -5.75 -9.95
CA LYS A 482 13.82 -7.12 -10.44
C LYS A 482 12.33 -7.47 -10.31
N PRO A 483 11.73 -8.17 -11.31
CA PRO A 483 10.33 -8.58 -11.24
C PRO A 483 10.06 -9.11 -9.84
N LEU A 484 8.96 -8.67 -9.22
CA LEU A 484 8.67 -9.03 -7.83
C LEU A 484 8.81 -10.54 -7.70
N LYS A 485 9.87 -10.95 -7.01
CA LYS A 485 10.13 -12.35 -6.77
C LYS A 485 9.49 -12.71 -5.45
N PRO A 486 8.86 -13.88 -5.37
CA PRO A 486 8.61 -14.50 -4.08
C PRO A 486 9.90 -14.51 -3.26
N LEU A 487 9.77 -14.34 -1.95
CA LEU A 487 10.87 -14.56 -1.02
C LEU A 487 11.49 -15.94 -1.25
N SER A 488 12.81 -16.03 -1.16
CA SER A 488 13.48 -17.32 -1.28
C SER A 488 13.09 -18.22 -0.11
N LYS A 489 13.30 -19.54 -0.28
CA LYS A 489 13.10 -20.50 0.80
C LYS A 489 13.88 -20.10 2.06
N GLU A 490 15.14 -19.70 1.90
CA GLU A 490 16.01 -19.31 3.01
C GLU A 490 15.46 -18.09 3.75
N ASP A 491 14.94 -17.10 3.02
CA ASP A 491 14.34 -15.90 3.60
C ASP A 491 13.06 -16.24 4.37
N VAL A 492 12.16 -17.04 3.79
CA VAL A 492 10.90 -17.44 4.42
C VAL A 492 11.17 -18.24 5.71
N GLU A 493 12.07 -19.22 5.67
CA GLU A 493 12.46 -20.01 6.84
C GLU A 493 13.12 -19.14 7.92
N LYS A 494 14.02 -18.23 7.52
CA LYS A 494 14.68 -17.27 8.43
C LYS A 494 13.67 -16.39 9.16
N TYR A 495 12.77 -15.73 8.42
CA TYR A 495 11.81 -14.80 9.03
C TYR A 495 10.71 -15.52 9.82
N TYR A 496 10.31 -16.73 9.39
CA TYR A 496 9.39 -17.57 10.15
C TYR A 496 10.02 -18.04 11.46
N GLY A 497 11.27 -18.52 11.43
CA GLY A 497 12.02 -18.90 12.63
C GLY A 497 12.18 -17.73 13.59
N PHE A 498 12.47 -16.53 13.07
CA PHE A 498 12.52 -15.30 13.84
C PHE A 498 11.20 -15.02 14.56
N ILE A 499 10.08 -14.90 13.83
CA ILE A 499 8.79 -14.55 14.44
C ILE A 499 8.34 -15.64 15.42
N LYS A 500 8.56 -16.92 15.10
CA LYS A 500 8.26 -18.03 16.01
C LYS A 500 8.99 -17.88 17.34
N SER A 501 10.30 -17.63 17.31
CA SER A 501 11.09 -17.46 18.54
C SER A 501 10.70 -16.19 19.31
N PHE A 502 10.44 -15.10 18.58
CA PHE A 502 10.10 -13.80 19.16
C PHE A 502 8.77 -13.84 19.91
N ILE A 503 7.76 -14.45 19.29
CA ILE A 503 6.42 -14.56 19.87
C ILE A 503 6.42 -15.53 21.05
N ASN A 504 7.14 -16.66 20.98
CA ASN A 504 7.23 -17.57 22.12
C ASN A 504 7.87 -16.90 23.35
N ASP A 505 8.90 -16.07 23.16
CA ASP A 505 9.45 -15.28 24.27
C ASP A 505 8.47 -14.21 24.74
N TYR A 506 7.74 -13.56 23.82
CA TYR A 506 6.69 -12.59 24.19
C TYR A 506 5.56 -13.23 25.00
N ILE A 507 5.11 -14.43 24.63
CA ILE A 507 4.13 -15.23 25.39
C ILE A 507 4.70 -15.60 26.77
N LYS A 508 5.98 -16.00 26.84
CA LYS A 508 6.61 -16.46 28.08
C LYS A 508 6.80 -15.34 29.12
N PHE A 509 7.03 -14.11 28.66
CA PHE A 509 7.36 -12.99 29.54
C PHE A 509 6.21 -11.98 29.74
N ASN A 510 5.09 -12.11 29.04
CA ASN A 510 3.81 -11.51 29.45
C ASN A 510 3.01 -12.50 30.30
#